data_AF-A0A9Q1C5A5-F1
#
_entry.id   AF-A0A9Q1C5A5-F1
#
_cell.length_a   1.000
_cell.length_b   1.000
_cell.length_c   1.000
_cell.angle_alpha   90.00
_cell.angle_beta   90.00
_cell.angle_gamma   90.00
#
_symmetry.space_group_name_H-M   'P 1'
#
loop_
_entity.id
_entity.type
_entity.pdbx_description
1 polymer ?
#
loop_
_entity_poly.entity_id
_entity_poly.type
_entity_poly.pdbx_seq_one_letter_code
_entity_poly.pdbx_strand_id
1 'polypeptide(L)' 'MRTMVKEVLGPGDAIRALERDFEHRESKCLPYSVDDQRFIDLQRASIHVNLENHIEMPLPFKGRPVLPNNMSMAMK' A
#
# COMPACT_ATOMS: atom_id res chain seq x y z
N MET A 1 -31.73 23.53 33.42
CA MET A 1 -31.54 23.90 32.00
C MET A 1 -31.14 22.66 31.22
N ARG A 2 -31.88 22.27 30.18
CA ARG A 2 -31.45 21.20 29.25
C ARG A 2 -30.67 21.88 28.11
N THR A 3 -29.37 21.68 28.06
CA THR A 3 -28.55 22.05 26.90
C THR A 3 -28.77 21.02 25.80
N MET A 4 -29.47 21.41 24.73
CA MET A 4 -29.57 20.60 23.53
C MET A 4 -28.39 20.99 22.63
N VAL A 5 -27.34 20.15 22.64
CA VAL A 5 -26.20 20.31 21.73
C VAL A 5 -26.69 19.89 20.34
N LYS A 6 -26.83 20.85 19.44
CA LYS A 6 -27.14 20.57 18.03
C LYS A 6 -25.85 20.05 17.38
N GLU A 7 -25.83 18.79 16.99
CA GLU A 7 -24.73 18.24 16.21
C GLU A 7 -24.56 19.08 14.94
N VAL A 8 -23.38 19.68 14.78
CA VAL A 8 -23.07 20.58 13.65
C VAL A 8 -22.95 19.79 12.34
N LEU A 9 -22.78 18.48 12.43
CA LEU A 9 -22.69 17.55 11.32
C LEU A 9 -23.80 16.52 11.48
N GLY A 10 -24.74 16.49 10.54
CA GLY A 10 -25.80 15.47 10.56
C GLY A 10 -25.23 14.09 10.20
N PRO A 11 -25.98 13.00 10.47
CA PRO A 11 -25.57 11.65 10.08
C PRO A 11 -25.23 11.53 8.59
N GLY A 12 -25.96 12.24 7.72
CA GLY A 12 -25.67 12.28 6.28
C GLY A 12 -24.36 12.99 5.93
N ASP A 13 -23.90 13.94 6.74
CA ASP A 13 -22.61 14.61 6.55
C ASP A 13 -21.45 13.69 6.98
N ALA A 14 -21.65 12.94 8.07
CA ALA A 14 -20.72 11.91 8.50
C ALA A 14 -20.59 10.81 7.43
N ILE A 15 -21.71 10.31 6.89
CA ILE A 15 -21.69 9.31 5.81
C ILE A 15 -20.96 9.83 4.57
N ARG A 16 -21.30 11.04 4.11
CA ARG A 16 -20.63 11.66 2.94
C ARG A 16 -19.13 11.87 3.16
N ALA A 17 -18.70 12.17 4.38
CA ALA A 17 -17.29 12.28 4.71
C ALA A 17 -16.58 10.92 4.64
N LEU A 18 -17.21 9.85 5.11
CA LEU A 18 -16.68 8.49 5.05
C LEU A 18 -16.65 7.96 3.61
N GLU A 19 -17.68 8.23 2.81
CA GLU A 19 -17.73 7.84 1.39
C GLU A 19 -16.62 8.49 0.56
N ARG A 20 -16.22 9.72 0.89
CA ARG A 20 -15.14 10.44 0.21
C ARG A 20 -13.77 9.80 0.34
N ASP A 21 -13.53 8.99 1.37
CA ASP A 21 -12.27 8.24 1.52
C ASP A 21 -12.18 7.07 0.52
N PHE A 22 -13.33 6.58 0.05
CA PHE A 22 -13.43 5.54 -0.97
C PHE A 22 -13.60 6.08 -2.38
N GLU A 23 -13.87 7.38 -2.51
CA GLU A 23 -13.89 8.05 -3.81
C GLU A 23 -12.48 7.97 -4.40
N HIS A 24 -12.29 7.03 -5.33
CA HIS A 24 -11.05 6.86 -6.07
C HIS A 24 -10.85 8.12 -6.91
N ARG A 25 -10.28 9.15 -6.29
CA ARG A 25 -9.65 10.24 -7.01
C ARG A 25 -8.61 9.52 -7.84
N GLU A 26 -8.80 9.49 -9.17
CA GLU A 26 -7.70 9.17 -10.08
C GLU A 26 -6.52 9.90 -9.49
N SER A 27 -5.56 9.13 -8.96
CA SER A 27 -4.37 9.70 -8.37
C SER A 27 -3.90 10.65 -9.45
N LYS A 28 -4.03 11.97 -9.20
CA LYS A 28 -3.50 13.00 -10.10
C LYS A 28 -2.22 12.41 -10.59
N CYS A 29 -2.10 12.17 -11.90
CA CYS A 29 -1.06 11.36 -12.50
C CYS A 29 0.28 12.02 -12.13
N LEU A 30 0.72 11.78 -10.90
CA LEU A 30 1.88 12.37 -10.30
C LEU A 30 2.95 11.56 -11.00
N PRO A 31 3.80 12.21 -11.81
CA PRO A 31 4.84 11.49 -12.49
C PRO A 31 5.60 10.71 -11.42
N TYR A 32 5.68 9.38 -11.61
CA TYR A 32 6.43 8.51 -10.72
C TYR A 32 7.79 9.16 -10.43
N SER A 33 8.26 9.09 -9.18
CA SER A 33 9.63 9.49 -8.93
C SER A 33 10.57 8.63 -9.79
N VAL A 34 11.76 9.13 -10.11
CA VAL A 34 12.74 8.38 -10.90
C VAL A 34 13.05 7.02 -10.26
N ASP A 35 13.04 6.97 -8.92
CA ASP A 35 13.24 5.75 -8.14
C ASP A 35 12.02 4.81 -8.25
N ASP A 36 10.80 5.33 -8.19
CA ASP A 36 9.59 4.53 -8.38
C ASP A 36 9.52 3.93 -9.79
N GLN A 37 9.85 4.73 -10.81
CA GLN A 37 9.88 4.25 -12.20
C GLN A 37 10.91 3.14 -12.37
N ARG A 38 12.12 3.33 -11.81
CA ARG A 38 13.18 2.31 -11.83
C ARG A 38 12.75 1.04 -11.10
N PHE A 39 12.06 1.16 -9.98
CA PHE A 39 11.54 0.01 -9.23
C PHE A 39 10.48 -0.76 -10.02
N ILE A 40 9.55 -0.06 -10.67
CA ILE A 40 8.52 -0.67 -11.52
C ILE A 40 9.16 -1.41 -12.70
N ASP A 41 10.14 -0.79 -13.37
CA ASP A 41 10.84 -1.39 -14.49
C ASP A 41 11.62 -2.64 -14.06
N LEU A 42 12.29 -2.57 -12.89
CA LEU A 42 12.98 -3.71 -12.29
C LEU A 42 12.00 -4.84 -11.98
N GLN A 43 10.87 -4.57 -11.32
CA GLN A 43 9.85 -5.58 -11.02
C GLN A 43 9.37 -6.26 -12.30
N ARG A 44 8.96 -5.49 -13.31
CA ARG A 44 8.44 -6.05 -14.57
C ARG A 44 9.45 -6.97 -15.26
N ALA A 45 10.74 -6.60 -15.24
CA ALA A 45 11.79 -7.38 -15.86
C ALA A 45 12.15 -8.66 -15.09
N SER A 46 11.80 -8.75 -13.81
CA SER A 46 12.31 -9.76 -12.90
C SER A 46 11.26 -10.65 -12.25
N ILE A 47 9.97 -10.34 -12.44
CA ILE A 47 8.90 -11.27 -12.13
C ILE A 47 9.03 -12.46 -13.08
N HIS A 48 9.38 -13.62 -12.52
CA HIS A 48 9.47 -14.86 -13.26
C HIS A 48 8.78 -15.99 -12.52
N VAL A 49 8.32 -16.96 -13.28
CA VAL A 49 7.74 -18.19 -12.75
C VAL A 49 8.88 -19.20 -12.57
N ASN A 50 9.06 -19.72 -11.36
CA ASN A 50 10.08 -20.72 -11.08
C ASN A 50 9.67 -22.11 -11.60
N LEU A 51 10.54 -23.11 -11.45
CA LEU A 51 10.29 -24.49 -11.91
C LEU A 51 9.08 -25.16 -11.23
N GLU A 52 8.66 -24.66 -10.07
CA GLU A 52 7.52 -25.14 -9.30
C GLU A 52 6.22 -24.35 -9.60
N ASN A 53 6.24 -23.50 -10.63
CA ASN A 53 5.13 -22.64 -11.02
C ASN A 53 4.76 -21.56 -9.97
N HIS A 54 5.70 -21.20 -9.09
CA HIS A 54 5.55 -20.08 -8.15
C HIS A 54 6.04 -18.78 -8.78
N ILE A 55 5.34 -17.68 -8.50
CA ILE A 55 5.75 -16.34 -8.94
C ILE A 55 6.81 -15.82 -7.97
N GLU A 56 8.02 -15.61 -8.47
CA GLU A 56 9.10 -14.99 -7.71
C GLU A 56 9.31 -13.55 -8.17
N MET A 57 9.56 -12.66 -7.22
CA MET A 57 9.87 -11.26 -7.45
C MET A 57 11.10 -10.91 -6.61
N PRO A 58 12.15 -10.31 -7.19
CA PRO A 58 13.30 -9.92 -6.42
C PRO A 58 12.96 -8.72 -5.55
N LEU A 59 13.45 -8.78 -4.31
CA LEU A 59 13.34 -7.67 -3.38
C LEU A 59 14.23 -6.51 -3.85
N PRO A 60 13.80 -5.24 -3.67
CA PRO A 60 14.51 -4.05 -4.15
C PRO A 60 15.71 -3.71 -3.26
N PHE A 61 16.61 -4.66 -3.04
CA PHE A 61 17.84 -4.40 -2.33
C PHE A 61 18.93 -4.00 -3.32
N LYS A 62 19.67 -2.93 -3.01
CA LYS A 62 20.84 -2.50 -3.78
C LYS A 62 21.98 -3.54 -3.77
N GLY A 63 21.93 -4.48 -2.82
CA GLY A 63 22.79 -5.65 -2.67
C GLY A 63 22.15 -6.61 -1.66
N ARG A 64 22.60 -7.88 -1.59
CA ARG A 64 21.97 -8.87 -0.70
C ARG A 64 22.07 -8.41 0.76
N PRO A 65 20.94 -8.16 1.45
CA PRO A 65 20.98 -7.68 2.82
C PRO A 65 21.44 -8.81 3.75
N VAL A 66 22.24 -8.47 4.76
CA VAL A 66 22.56 -9.38 5.86
C VAL A 66 21.40 -9.29 6.85
N LEU A 67 20.46 -10.23 6.74
CA LEU A 67 19.31 -10.32 7.64
C LEU A 67 19.63 -11.26 8.81
N PRO A 68 19.26 -10.90 10.05
CA PRO A 68 19.37 -11.81 11.19
C PRO A 68 18.42 -13.01 11.01
N ASN A 69 18.82 -14.18 11.51
CA ASN A 69 17.98 -15.38 11.44
C ASN A 69 16.72 -15.20 12.30
N ASN A 70 15.56 -15.13 11.65
CA ASN A 70 14.25 -14.98 12.30
C ASN A 70 13.40 -16.26 12.24
N MET A 71 13.98 -17.44 11.95
CA MET A 71 13.23 -18.71 11.88
C MET A 71 12.39 -18.97 13.13
N SER A 72 12.88 -18.56 14.31
CA SER A 72 12.15 -18.69 15.58
C SER A 72 10.84 -17.90 15.64
N MET A 73 10.68 -16.86 14.82
CA MET A 73 9.44 -16.07 14.73
C MET A 73 8.40 -16.70 13.79
N ALA A 74 8.83 -17.56 12.85
CA ALA A 74 7.96 -18.21 11.88
C ALA A 74 7.37 -19.55 12.38
N MET A 75 7.99 -20.16 13.40
CA MET A 75 7.58 -21.45 13.98
C MET A 75 6.57 -21.31 15.13
N LYS A 76 5.85 -20.19 15.23
CA LYS A 76 4.88 -19.95 16.31
C LYS A 76 3.44 -20.17 15.85
#